data_AF-A0A928FKX8-F1
#
_entry.id   AF-A0A928FKX8-F1
#
_cell.length_a   1.000
_cell.length_b   1.000
_cell.length_c   1.000
_cell.angle_alpha   90.00
_cell.angle_beta   90.00
_cell.angle_gamma   90.00
#
_symmetry.space_group_name_H-M   'P 1'
#
loop_
_entity.id
_entity.type
_entity.pdbx_description
1 polymer ?
#
loop_
_entity_poly.entity_id
_entity_poly.type
_entity_poly.pdbx_seq_one_letter_code
_entity_poly.pdbx_strand_id
1 'polypeptide(L)'
;MNKENQENIREKILSLIDSEFESDAAFERALGLSEKTVNNWRRGRSASYMKMLPRLSEEFRVTVGELLDIPLRNDTSELSEDELHILHLYRKSRTMPQKLRTALRETIETTINLYIRSASELKTKSKRQSK
;
A
#
# COMPACT_ATOMS: atom_id res chain seq x y z
N MET A 1 -14.08 20.78 -3.37
CA MET A 1 -13.82 19.49 -4.04
C MET A 1 -14.84 19.34 -5.16
N ASN A 2 -14.39 19.16 -6.41
CA ASN A 2 -15.30 19.03 -7.55
C ASN A 2 -15.89 17.61 -7.61
N LYS A 3 -16.99 17.44 -8.36
CA LYS A 3 -17.73 16.17 -8.48
C LYS A 3 -16.86 15.05 -9.07
N GLU A 4 -15.97 15.41 -9.99
CA GLU A 4 -15.00 14.51 -10.62
C GLU A 4 -14.01 13.91 -9.62
N ASN A 5 -13.43 14.71 -8.70
CA ASN A 5 -12.58 14.15 -7.64
C ASN A 5 -13.33 13.15 -6.77
N GLN A 6 -14.59 13.43 -6.45
CA GLN A 6 -15.38 12.53 -5.61
C GLN A 6 -15.66 11.19 -6.27
N GLU A 7 -15.77 11.18 -7.60
CA GLU A 7 -15.92 9.99 -8.42
C GLU A 7 -14.63 9.15 -8.40
N ASN A 8 -13.48 9.76 -8.69
CA ASN A 8 -12.19 9.07 -8.68
C ASN A 8 -11.88 8.43 -7.30
N ILE A 9 -12.12 9.18 -6.22
CA ILE A 9 -11.96 8.67 -4.85
C ILE A 9 -12.90 7.48 -4.59
N ARG A 10 -14.14 7.55 -5.09
CA ARG A 10 -15.12 6.46 -4.94
C ARG A 10 -14.66 5.21 -5.64
N GLU A 11 -14.31 5.31 -6.92
CA GLU A 11 -13.83 4.19 -7.72
C GLU A 11 -12.58 3.55 -7.10
N LYS A 12 -11.67 4.37 -6.57
CA LYS A 12 -10.49 3.89 -5.86
C LYS A 12 -10.84 3.10 -4.60
N ILE A 13 -11.74 3.61 -3.76
CA ILE A 13 -12.20 2.89 -2.57
C ILE A 13 -12.90 1.58 -2.96
N LEU A 14 -13.75 1.60 -3.99
CA LEU A 14 -14.46 0.41 -4.45
C LEU A 14 -13.49 -0.65 -4.99
N SER A 15 -12.48 -0.25 -5.76
CA SER A 15 -11.46 -1.19 -6.25
C SER A 15 -10.62 -1.79 -5.12
N LEU A 16 -10.33 -1.02 -4.06
CA LEU A 16 -9.68 -1.55 -2.85
C LEU A 16 -10.56 -2.58 -2.14
N ILE A 17 -11.87 -2.32 -2.01
CA ILE A 17 -12.84 -3.27 -1.46
C ILE A 17 -12.83 -4.57 -2.29
N ASP A 18 -12.94 -4.44 -3.62
CA ASP A 18 -12.96 -5.57 -4.54
C ASP A 18 -11.65 -6.40 -4.51
N SER A 19 -10.53 -5.77 -4.16
CA SER A 19 -9.22 -6.45 -4.12
C SER A 19 -8.87 -7.10 -2.79
N GLU A 20 -9.35 -6.55 -1.67
CA GLU A 20 -8.94 -6.98 -0.32
C GLU A 20 -10.04 -7.80 0.40
N PHE A 21 -11.31 -7.72 -0.05
CA PHE A 21 -12.43 -8.38 0.60
C PHE A 21 -13.17 -9.31 -0.35
N GLU A 22 -13.62 -10.46 0.16
CA GLU A 22 -14.38 -11.45 -0.61
C GLU A 22 -15.76 -10.94 -1.07
N SER A 23 -16.33 -9.95 -0.36
CA SER A 23 -17.61 -9.32 -0.70
C SER A 23 -17.80 -7.99 0.00
N ASP A 24 -18.70 -7.15 -0.53
CA ASP A 24 -19.18 -5.92 0.12
C ASP A 24 -19.64 -6.20 1.56
N ALA A 25 -20.35 -7.31 1.79
CA ALA A 25 -20.83 -7.71 3.12
C ALA A 25 -19.69 -8.12 4.07
N ALA A 26 -18.59 -8.67 3.56
CA ALA A 26 -17.41 -8.97 4.38
C ALA A 26 -16.73 -7.67 4.83
N PHE A 27 -16.57 -6.71 3.92
CA PHE A 27 -16.05 -5.38 4.24
C PHE A 27 -16.95 -4.61 5.22
N GLU A 28 -18.26 -4.60 4.99
CA GLU A 28 -19.22 -3.94 5.89
C GLU A 28 -19.13 -4.52 7.31
N ARG A 29 -19.00 -5.85 7.45
CA ARG A 29 -18.79 -6.48 8.77
C ARG A 29 -17.45 -6.14 9.39
N ALA A 30 -16.36 -6.14 8.61
CA ALA A 30 -15.02 -5.81 9.10
C ALA A 30 -14.97 -4.38 9.69
N LEU A 31 -15.65 -3.43 9.06
CA LEU A 31 -15.72 -2.04 9.51
C LEU A 31 -16.95 -1.73 10.39
N GLY A 32 -17.80 -2.70 10.71
CA GLY A 32 -19.02 -2.48 11.49
C GLY A 32 -19.96 -1.44 10.86
N LEU A 33 -20.09 -1.48 9.53
CA LEU A 33 -20.99 -0.61 8.77
C LEU A 33 -22.38 -1.23 8.66
N SER A 34 -23.39 -0.38 8.50
CA SER A 34 -24.73 -0.85 8.16
C SER A 34 -24.76 -1.58 6.83
N GLU A 35 -25.62 -2.58 6.73
CA GLU A 35 -25.84 -3.30 5.47
C GLU A 35 -26.18 -2.34 4.33
N LYS A 36 -25.68 -2.65 3.13
CA LYS A 36 -25.90 -1.88 1.88
C LYS A 36 -25.21 -0.52 1.83
N THR A 37 -24.35 -0.19 2.80
CA THR A 37 -23.53 1.02 2.78
C THR A 37 -22.66 1.05 1.52
N VAL A 38 -21.97 -0.04 1.18
CA VAL A 38 -21.11 -0.12 -0.01
C VAL A 38 -21.95 -0.12 -1.28
N ASN A 39 -23.07 -0.83 -1.32
CA ASN A 39 -23.99 -0.78 -2.47
C ASN A 39 -24.54 0.65 -2.71
N ASN A 40 -24.77 1.43 -1.65
CA ASN A 40 -25.14 2.84 -1.80
C ASN A 40 -23.99 3.69 -2.37
N TRP A 41 -22.73 3.37 -2.02
CA TRP A 41 -21.56 3.99 -2.64
C TRP A 41 -21.46 3.62 -4.12
N ARG A 42 -21.53 2.32 -4.47
CA ARG A 42 -21.50 1.85 -5.86
C ARG A 42 -22.54 2.52 -6.75
N ARG A 43 -23.75 2.74 -6.22
CA ARG A 43 -24.85 3.40 -6.94
C ARG A 43 -24.79 4.93 -6.92
N GLY A 44 -23.75 5.52 -6.32
CA GLY A 44 -23.63 6.98 -6.17
C GLY A 44 -24.71 7.61 -5.30
N ARG A 45 -25.42 6.83 -4.47
CA ARG A 45 -26.51 7.31 -3.61
C ARG A 45 -26.02 7.95 -2.32
N SER A 46 -24.78 7.65 -1.91
CA SER A 46 -24.17 8.20 -0.71
C SER A 46 -22.68 8.43 -0.93
N ALA A 47 -22.20 9.57 -0.42
CA ALA A 47 -20.79 9.91 -0.33
C ALA A 47 -20.24 9.75 1.11
N SER A 48 -20.87 8.92 1.95
CA SER A 48 -20.45 8.76 3.35
C SER A 48 -19.02 8.23 3.51
N TYR A 49 -18.47 7.56 2.49
CA TYR A 49 -17.06 7.18 2.41
C TYR A 49 -16.10 8.37 2.62
N MET A 50 -16.49 9.59 2.23
CA MET A 50 -15.68 10.80 2.44
C MET A 50 -15.45 11.12 3.91
N LYS A 51 -16.45 10.87 4.77
CA LYS A 51 -16.32 11.06 6.22
C LYS A 51 -15.47 9.96 6.87
N MET A 52 -15.28 8.85 6.16
CA MET A 52 -14.59 7.68 6.65
C MET A 52 -13.15 7.56 6.14
N LEU A 53 -12.67 8.51 5.32
CA LEU A 53 -11.33 8.43 4.73
C LEU A 53 -10.21 8.09 5.72
N PRO A 54 -10.14 8.64 6.95
CA PRO A 54 -9.12 8.24 7.92
C PRO A 54 -9.20 6.74 8.27
N ARG A 55 -10.41 6.26 8.58
CA ARG A 55 -10.64 4.87 8.96
C ARG A 55 -10.42 3.91 7.79
N LEU A 56 -10.82 4.30 6.58
CA LEU A 56 -10.55 3.54 5.36
C LEU A 56 -9.05 3.48 5.06
N SER A 57 -8.32 4.57 5.33
CA SER A 57 -6.87 4.61 5.13
C SER A 57 -6.14 3.63 6.06
N GLU A 58 -6.59 3.52 7.31
CA GLU A 58 -6.08 2.52 8.27
C GLU A 58 -6.40 1.09 7.81
N GLU A 59 -7.65 0.83 7.42
CA GLU A 59 -8.09 -0.50 6.97
C GLU A 59 -7.29 -0.99 5.75
N PHE A 60 -7.13 -0.12 4.75
CA PHE A 60 -6.40 -0.44 3.52
C PHE A 60 -4.89 -0.23 3.63
N ARG A 61 -4.38 0.23 4.78
CA ARG A 61 -2.96 0.56 5.02
C ARG A 61 -2.39 1.48 3.93
N VAL A 62 -3.16 2.49 3.56
CA VAL A 62 -2.77 3.58 2.67
C VAL A 62 -2.86 4.89 3.43
N THR A 63 -2.30 5.95 2.89
CA THR A 63 -2.49 7.30 3.43
C THR A 63 -3.80 7.89 2.92
N VAL A 64 -4.38 8.83 3.69
CA VAL A 64 -5.52 9.63 3.21
C VAL A 64 -5.15 10.39 1.93
N GLY A 65 -3.90 10.87 1.82
CA GLY A 65 -3.39 11.52 0.62
C GLY A 65 -3.47 10.61 -0.61
N GLU A 66 -3.12 9.34 -0.45
CA GLU A 66 -3.27 8.35 -1.52
C GLU A 66 -4.73 8.11 -1.89
N LEU A 67 -5.67 8.03 -0.94
CA LEU A 67 -7.09 7.90 -1.29
C LEU A 67 -7.61 9.13 -2.06
N LEU A 68 -7.06 10.31 -1.78
CA LEU A 68 -7.44 11.58 -2.39
C LEU A 68 -6.69 11.89 -3.70
N ASP A 69 -5.83 10.98 -4.18
CA ASP A 69 -4.87 11.22 -5.27
C ASP A 69 -4.06 12.51 -5.09
N ILE A 70 -3.84 12.91 -3.83
CA ILE A 70 -2.92 13.98 -3.51
C ILE A 70 -1.54 13.38 -3.72
N PRO A 71 -0.73 13.91 -4.66
CA PRO A 71 0.64 13.46 -4.80
C PRO A 71 1.30 13.66 -3.44
N LEU A 72 1.74 12.55 -2.84
CA LEU A 72 2.64 12.61 -1.71
C LEU A 72 3.76 13.55 -2.15
N ARG A 73 3.95 14.67 -1.43
CA ARG A 73 5.19 15.44 -1.50
C ARG A 73 6.28 14.52 -0.96
N ASN A 74 6.68 13.57 -1.80
CA ASN A 74 7.92 12.86 -1.62
C ASN A 74 8.94 13.88 -2.08
N ASP A 75 9.63 14.47 -1.12
CA ASP A 75 10.89 15.11 -1.42
C ASP A 75 11.85 13.99 -1.86
N THR A 76 11.73 13.56 -3.11
CA THR A 76 12.58 12.53 -3.72
C THR A 76 13.92 13.09 -4.11
N SER A 77 14.18 14.38 -3.82
CA SER A 77 15.43 15.05 -4.11
C SER A 77 16.63 14.43 -3.38
N GLU A 78 16.37 13.62 -2.34
CA GLU A 78 17.39 12.94 -1.53
C GLU A 78 17.54 11.43 -1.82
N LEU A 79 16.70 10.82 -2.67
CA LEU A 79 16.79 9.38 -2.95
C LEU A 79 17.78 9.08 -4.09
N SER A 80 18.62 8.07 -3.89
CA SER A 80 19.48 7.51 -4.93
C SER A 80 18.68 6.81 -6.04
N GLU A 81 19.32 6.59 -7.18
CA GLU A 81 18.70 5.89 -8.32
C GLU A 81 18.18 4.50 -7.96
N ASP A 82 18.93 3.76 -7.13
CA ASP A 82 18.55 2.43 -6.65
C ASP A 82 17.32 2.49 -5.73
N GLU A 83 17.25 3.48 -4.83
CA GLU A 83 16.10 3.68 -3.94
C GLU A 83 14.84 4.04 -4.74
N LEU A 84 14.97 4.88 -5.76
CA LEU A 84 13.88 5.20 -6.68
C LEU A 84 13.41 3.97 -7.46
N HIS A 85 14.34 3.14 -7.93
CA HIS A 85 14.02 1.92 -8.66
C HIS A 85 13.26 0.92 -7.79
N ILE A 86 13.73 0.67 -6.57
CA ILE A 86 13.05 -0.22 -5.61
C ILE A 86 11.66 0.32 -5.26
N LEU A 87 11.55 1.62 -5.03
CA LEU A 87 10.28 2.27 -4.75
C LEU A 87 9.30 2.16 -5.92
N HIS A 88 9.79 2.31 -7.16
CA HIS A 88 8.99 2.11 -8.37
C HIS A 88 8.46 0.67 -8.47
N LEU A 89 9.32 -0.33 -8.27
CA LEU A 89 8.93 -1.74 -8.28
C LEU A 89 7.91 -2.06 -7.19
N TYR A 90 8.11 -1.53 -5.99
CA TYR A 90 7.17 -1.70 -4.88
C TYR A 90 5.82 -1.03 -5.15
N ARG A 91 5.80 0.16 -5.77
CA ARG A 91 4.56 0.82 -6.16
C ARG A 91 3.80 0.03 -7.22
N LYS A 92 4.51 -0.55 -8.20
CA LYS A 92 3.92 -1.39 -9.24
C LYS A 92 3.26 -2.66 -8.67
N SER A 93 3.81 -3.22 -7.61
CA SER A 93 3.24 -4.41 -6.95
C SER A 93 2.03 -4.13 -6.07
N ARG A 94 1.61 -2.88 -5.87
CA ARG A 94 0.41 -2.53 -5.08
C ARG A 94 -0.90 -3.03 -5.68
N THR A 95 -0.90 -3.35 -6.96
CA THR A 95 -2.04 -3.98 -7.65
C THR A 95 -2.20 -5.47 -7.30
N MET A 96 -1.24 -6.06 -6.58
CA MET A 96 -1.26 -7.46 -6.19
C MET A 96 -2.00 -7.68 -4.86
N PRO A 97 -2.67 -8.84 -4.69
CA PRO A 97 -3.26 -9.25 -3.42
C PRO A 97 -2.27 -9.15 -2.25
N GLN A 98 -2.76 -8.71 -1.09
CA GLN A 98 -1.95 -8.47 0.11
C GLN A 98 -1.06 -9.67 0.50
N LYS A 99 -1.57 -10.91 0.37
CA LYS A 99 -0.80 -12.12 0.67
C LYS A 99 0.48 -12.22 -0.17
N LEU A 100 0.42 -11.84 -1.44
CA LEU A 100 1.58 -11.82 -2.33
C LEU A 100 2.53 -10.66 -2.01
N ARG A 101 1.99 -9.49 -1.64
CA ARG A 101 2.79 -8.34 -1.22
C ARG A 101 3.61 -8.63 0.05
N THR A 102 3.00 -9.31 1.03
CA THR A 102 3.69 -9.76 2.25
C THR A 102 4.81 -10.74 1.93
N ALA A 103 4.55 -11.76 1.11
CA ALA A 103 5.56 -12.74 0.71
C ALA A 103 6.72 -12.08 -0.06
N LEU A 104 6.42 -11.12 -0.95
CA LEU A 104 7.43 -10.34 -1.66
C LEU A 104 8.31 -9.54 -0.68
N ARG A 105 7.70 -8.86 0.29
CA ARG A 105 8.42 -8.11 1.32
C ARG A 105 9.36 -9.00 2.13
N GLU A 106 8.86 -10.14 2.63
CA GLU A 106 9.65 -11.11 3.40
C GLU A 106 10.82 -11.67 2.60
N THR A 107 10.60 -11.95 1.31
CA THR A 107 11.64 -12.45 0.40
C THR A 107 12.74 -11.40 0.19
N ILE A 108 12.36 -10.15 -0.06
CA ILE A 108 13.30 -9.04 -0.21
C ILE A 108 14.11 -8.84 1.07
N GLU A 109 13.43 -8.81 2.23
CA GLU A 109 14.06 -8.64 3.55
C GLU A 109 15.06 -9.76 3.85
N THR A 110 14.66 -11.02 3.64
CA THR A 110 15.52 -12.19 3.83
C THR A 110 16.75 -12.14 2.93
N THR A 111 16.55 -11.79 1.66
CA THR A 111 17.64 -11.71 0.67
C THR A 111 18.63 -10.62 1.03
N ILE A 112 18.16 -9.41 1.34
CA ILE A 112 19.02 -8.30 1.77
C ILE A 112 19.82 -8.68 3.01
N ASN A 113 19.18 -9.25 4.03
CA ASN A 113 19.84 -9.65 5.27
C ASN A 113 20.92 -10.72 5.02
N LEU A 114 20.67 -11.68 4.13
CA LEU A 114 21.64 -12.69 3.74
C LEU A 114 22.89 -12.06 3.10
N TYR A 115 22.71 -11.10 2.20
CA TYR A 115 23.82 -10.41 1.54
C TYR A 115 24.60 -9.51 2.51
N ILE A 116 23.92 -8.76 3.38
CA ILE A 116 24.56 -7.94 4.43
C ILE A 116 25.43 -8.82 5.34
N ARG A 117 24.90 -9.97 5.77
CA ARG A 117 25.63 -10.94 6.58
C ARG A 117 26.85 -11.48 5.85
N SER A 118 26.68 -11.92 4.60
CA SER A 118 27.77 -12.47 3.78
C SER A 118 28.89 -11.44 3.54
N ALA A 119 28.52 -10.18 3.28
CA ALA A 119 29.49 -9.08 3.13
C ALA A 119 30.27 -8.79 4.42
N SER A 120 29.60 -8.92 5.58
CA SER A 120 30.24 -8.76 6.89
C SER A 120 31.24 -9.89 7.19
N GLU A 121 30.92 -11.13 6.81
CA GLU A 121 31.80 -12.29 6.96
C GLU A 121 33.04 -12.22 6.06
N LEU A 122 32.94 -11.68 4.84
CA LEU A 122 34.07 -11.47 3.95
C LEU A 122 35.08 -10.43 4.48
N LYS A 123 34.57 -9.33 5.06
CA LYS A 123 35.42 -8.29 5.67
C LYS A 123 36.22 -8.80 6.87
N THR A 124 35.68 -9.77 7.63
CA THR A 124 36.37 -10.35 8.80
C THR A 124 37.45 -11.37 8.43
N LYS A 125 37.27 -12.14 7.34
CA LYS A 125 38.29 -13.08 6.83
C LYS A 125 39.47 -12.37 6.17
N SER A 126 39.24 -11.31 5.40
CA SER A 126 40.32 -10.53 4.75
C SER A 126 41.28 -9.89 5.76
N LYS A 127 40.77 -9.40 6.90
CA LYS A 127 41.61 -8.84 7.99
C LYS A 127 42.52 -9.87 8.70
N ARG A 128 42.24 -11.17 8.59
CA ARG A 128 43.02 -12.23 9.25
C ARG A 128 44.14 -12.81 8.37
N GLN A 129 44.14 -12.54 7.06
CA GLN A 129 45.17 -13.03 6.13
C GLN A 129 46.27 -12.00 5.82
N SER A 130 46.18 -10.77 6.36
CA SER A 130 47.20 -9.72 6.23
C SER A 130 48.01 -9.47 7.51
N LYS A 131 48.02 -10.43 8.44
CA LYS A 131 48.90 -10.49 9.61
C LYS A 131 49.74 -11.76 9.52
#